data_AF-A0AAV4EIW1-F1
#
_entry.id   AF-A0AAV4EIW1-F1
#
_cell.length_a   1.000
_cell.length_b   1.000
_cell.length_c   1.000
_cell.angle_alpha   90.00
_cell.angle_beta   90.00
_cell.angle_gamma   90.00
#
_symmetry.space_group_name_H-M   'P 1'
#
loop_
_entity.id
_entity.type
_entity.pdbx_description
1 polymer ?
#
loop_
_entity_poly.entity_id
_entity_poly.type
_entity_poly.pdbx_seq_one_letter_code
_entity_poly.pdbx_strand_id
1 'polypeptide(L)'
;MSDCMKEVCRLLDIKQNATTPYHPMCNGLVERFHATLKTCLRRLCSEQPREWHRYINPLLFTYREVPQESTHFAPFELLYGRTVRGPMHILRELWTKDIGEPEVKTIYEYVLNLRERLDDTLKIAHEELEKAQGRQKHNYDRTSKCRKFSVGEKGFSPAADGFE
;
A
#
# COMPACT_ATOMS: atom_id res chain seq x y z
N MET A 1 21.05 14.67 -3.99
CA MET A 1 21.16 13.19 -3.92
C MET A 1 22.64 12.83 -4.01
N SER A 2 23.09 11.83 -3.25
CA SER A 2 24.48 11.32 -3.33
C SER A 2 24.75 10.67 -4.68
N ASP A 3 25.96 10.82 -5.23
CA ASP A 3 26.34 10.22 -6.52
C ASP A 3 26.31 8.70 -6.49
N CYS A 4 26.57 8.09 -5.32
CA CYS A 4 26.42 6.65 -5.12
C CYS A 4 24.99 6.16 -5.43
N MET A 5 23.97 6.90 -5.01
CA MET A 5 22.56 6.52 -5.24
C MET A 5 22.18 6.62 -6.72
N LYS A 6 22.75 7.58 -7.46
CA LYS A 6 22.54 7.70 -8.91
C LYS A 6 23.09 6.47 -9.63
N GLU A 7 24.27 6.04 -9.24
CA GLU A 7 24.93 4.91 -9.88
C GLU A 7 24.23 3.59 -9.58
N VAL A 8 23.76 3.39 -8.35
CA VAL A 8 22.92 2.22 -8.00
C VAL A 8 21.65 2.19 -8.84
N CYS A 9 20.94 3.33 -8.99
CA CYS A 9 19.73 3.35 -9.81
C CYS A 9 20.02 3.14 -11.29
N ARG A 10 21.16 3.61 -11.81
CA ARG A 10 21.60 3.34 -13.18
C ARG A 10 21.86 1.85 -13.40
N LEU A 11 22.53 1.18 -12.47
CA LEU A 11 22.85 -0.25 -12.57
C LEU A 11 21.61 -1.15 -12.46
N LEU A 12 20.60 -0.73 -11.69
CA LEU A 12 19.36 -1.47 -11.50
C LEU A 12 18.24 -1.07 -12.48
N ASP A 13 18.52 -0.20 -13.44
CA ASP A 13 17.56 0.37 -14.40
C ASP A 13 16.31 0.98 -13.71
N ILE A 14 16.54 1.66 -12.57
CA ILE A 14 15.50 2.29 -11.77
C ILE A 14 15.36 3.75 -12.19
N LYS A 15 14.23 4.10 -12.81
CA LYS A 15 13.86 5.49 -13.04
C LYS A 15 13.40 6.14 -11.74
N GLN A 16 14.11 7.17 -11.31
CA GLN A 16 13.72 7.95 -10.13
C GLN A 16 12.74 9.06 -10.49
N ASN A 17 11.63 9.12 -9.76
CA ASN A 17 10.68 10.24 -9.81
C ASN A 17 10.78 11.02 -8.51
N ALA A 18 11.38 12.22 -8.56
CA ALA A 18 11.46 13.11 -7.41
C ALA A 18 10.18 13.94 -7.30
N THR A 19 9.58 13.96 -6.11
CA THR A 19 8.48 14.87 -5.80
C THR A 19 9.01 16.28 -5.58
N THR A 20 8.28 17.30 -6.03
CA THR A 20 8.65 18.70 -5.77
C THR A 20 8.73 18.96 -4.27
N PRO A 21 9.71 19.77 -3.81
CA PRO A 21 9.76 20.22 -2.42
C PRO A 21 8.43 20.86 -2.03
N TYR A 22 7.96 20.59 -0.80
CA TYR A 22 6.68 21.10 -0.27
C TYR A 22 5.40 20.59 -0.96
N HIS A 23 5.45 19.46 -1.67
CA HIS A 23 4.28 18.72 -2.16
C HIS A 23 4.13 17.33 -1.52
N PRO A 24 3.80 17.26 -0.22
CA PRO A 24 3.62 15.97 0.48
C PRO A 24 2.46 15.14 -0.08
N MET A 25 1.52 15.76 -0.80
CA MET A 25 0.39 15.07 -1.42
C MET A 25 0.82 13.95 -2.38
N CYS A 26 1.97 14.10 -3.06
CA CYS A 26 2.48 13.08 -3.97
C CYS A 26 2.92 11.78 -3.24
N ASN A 27 3.28 11.86 -1.96
CA ASN A 27 3.71 10.71 -1.14
C ASN A 27 2.64 10.28 -0.12
N GLY A 28 1.42 10.83 -0.21
CA GLY A 28 0.40 10.67 0.83
C GLY A 28 -0.02 9.22 1.10
N LEU A 29 0.05 8.31 0.13
CA LEU A 29 -0.24 6.89 0.35
C LEU A 29 0.81 6.23 1.25
N VAL A 30 2.09 6.48 0.97
CA VAL A 30 3.22 5.95 1.76
C VAL A 30 3.21 6.58 3.15
N GLU A 31 2.94 7.88 3.27
CA GLU A 31 2.83 8.55 4.55
C GLU A 31 1.70 7.99 5.41
N ARG A 32 0.51 7.74 4.82
CA ARG A 32 -0.61 7.09 5.51
C ARG A 32 -0.25 5.68 5.98
N PHE A 33 0.38 4.88 5.12
CA PHE A 33 0.87 3.56 5.50
C PHE A 33 1.86 3.64 6.67
N HIS A 34 2.84 4.54 6.59
CA HIS A 34 3.80 4.75 7.67
C HIS A 34 3.14 5.22 8.98
N ALA A 35 2.11 6.05 8.91
CA ALA A 35 1.35 6.47 10.09
C ALA A 35 0.64 5.29 10.77
N THR A 36 -0.02 4.43 9.98
CA THR A 36 -0.66 3.20 10.46
C THR A 36 0.37 2.26 11.09
N LEU A 37 1.48 2.01 10.40
CA LEU A 37 2.55 1.13 10.87
C LEU A 37 3.12 1.62 12.21
N LYS A 38 3.45 2.91 12.32
CA LYS A 38 3.95 3.51 13.57
C LYS A 38 2.93 3.42 14.70
N THR A 39 1.65 3.60 14.41
CA THR A 39 0.58 3.52 15.41
C THR A 39 0.44 2.10 15.95
N CYS A 40 0.45 1.10 15.07
CA CYS A 40 0.42 -0.30 15.46
C CYS A 40 1.67 -0.69 16.25
N LEU A 41 2.87 -0.31 15.79
CA LEU A 41 4.13 -0.57 16.52
C LEU A 41 4.12 0.07 17.90
N ARG A 42 3.66 1.31 18.04
CA ARG A 42 3.58 1.98 19.34
C ARG A 42 2.69 1.22 20.32
N ARG A 43 1.60 0.61 19.84
CA ARG A 43 0.72 -0.23 20.66
C ARG A 43 1.36 -1.57 21.00
N LEU A 44 1.98 -2.25 20.04
CA LEU A 44 2.59 -3.57 20.23
C LEU A 44 3.83 -3.53 21.13
N CYS A 45 4.57 -2.43 21.11
CA CYS A 45 5.83 -2.28 21.84
C CYS A 45 5.65 -1.44 23.11
N SER A 46 4.42 -1.22 23.58
CA SER A 46 4.14 -0.39 24.77
C SER A 46 4.85 -0.93 26.02
N GLU A 47 4.89 -2.26 26.17
CA GLU A 47 5.55 -2.93 27.28
C GLU A 47 7.08 -3.02 27.10
N GLN A 48 7.55 -3.21 25.86
CA GLN A 48 8.97 -3.38 25.54
C GLN A 48 9.40 -2.53 24.33
N PRO A 49 9.57 -1.20 24.50
CA PRO A 49 9.86 -0.30 23.38
C PRO A 49 11.21 -0.58 22.68
N ARG A 50 12.18 -1.12 23.41
CA ARG A 50 13.53 -1.44 22.87
C ARG A 50 13.49 -2.61 21.88
N GLU A 51 12.50 -3.50 22.00
CA GLU A 51 12.36 -4.70 21.18
C GLU A 51 11.44 -4.48 19.96
N TRP A 52 11.17 -3.22 19.59
CA TRP A 52 10.24 -2.87 18.50
C TRP A 52 10.52 -3.59 17.18
N HIS A 53 11.80 -3.85 16.90
CA HIS A 53 12.27 -4.53 15.70
C HIS A 53 11.72 -5.95 15.56
N ARG A 54 11.42 -6.64 16.67
CA ARG A 54 10.82 -7.98 16.67
C ARG A 54 9.38 -7.97 16.16
N TYR A 55 8.67 -6.86 16.34
CA TYR A 55 7.28 -6.72 15.97
C TYR A 55 7.07 -6.28 14.51
N ILE A 56 8.13 -5.85 13.81
CA ILE A 56 8.03 -5.42 12.40
C ILE A 56 7.52 -6.55 11.52
N ASN A 57 8.16 -7.72 11.57
CA ASN A 57 7.81 -8.84 10.68
C ASN A 57 6.37 -9.34 10.91
N PRO A 58 5.93 -9.60 12.15
CA PRO A 58 4.53 -9.94 12.42
C PRO A 58 3.55 -8.86 11.96
N LEU A 59 3.86 -7.58 12.19
CA LEU A 59 2.98 -6.48 11.79
C LEU A 59 2.88 -6.32 10.26
N LEU A 60 4.00 -6.48 9.54
CA LEU A 60 3.97 -6.47 8.09
C LEU A 60 3.23 -7.68 7.53
N PHE A 61 3.29 -8.82 8.21
CA PHE A 61 2.51 -10.00 7.84
C PHE A 61 1.02 -9.73 8.00
N THR A 62 0.57 -9.24 9.17
CA THR A 62 -0.86 -8.94 9.39
C THR A 62 -1.36 -7.87 8.43
N TYR A 63 -0.55 -6.85 8.12
CA TYR A 63 -0.91 -5.85 7.12
C TYR A 63 -1.14 -6.45 5.72
N ARG A 64 -0.37 -7.47 5.34
CA ARG A 64 -0.50 -8.15 4.04
C ARG A 64 -1.63 -9.18 4.00
N GLU A 65 -2.01 -9.74 5.15
CA GLU A 65 -3.07 -10.73 5.30
C GLU A 65 -4.47 -10.09 5.39
N VAL A 66 -4.59 -8.90 6.00
CA VAL A 66 -5.88 -8.29 6.27
C VAL A 66 -6.38 -7.48 5.06
N PRO A 67 -7.66 -7.66 4.64
CA PRO A 67 -8.28 -6.84 3.60
C PRO A 67 -8.26 -5.35 3.91
N GLN A 68 -7.88 -4.53 2.93
CA GLN A 68 -7.87 -3.07 3.06
C GLN A 68 -9.25 -2.49 2.70
N GLU A 69 -9.69 -1.46 3.41
CA GLU A 69 -10.99 -0.81 3.16
C GLU A 69 -11.12 -0.23 1.74
N SER A 70 -10.02 0.26 1.16
CA SER A 70 -10.05 0.88 -0.18
C SER A 70 -10.13 -0.12 -1.33
N THR A 71 -9.61 -1.34 -1.14
CA THR A 71 -9.54 -2.35 -2.21
C THR A 71 -10.39 -3.57 -1.93
N HIS A 72 -10.90 -3.75 -0.71
CA HIS A 72 -11.61 -4.93 -0.20
C HIS A 72 -10.84 -6.27 -0.25
N PHE A 73 -9.63 -6.27 -0.81
CA PHE A 73 -8.71 -7.42 -0.85
C PHE A 73 -7.48 -7.19 0.03
N ALA A 74 -6.89 -8.29 0.49
CA ALA A 74 -5.62 -8.25 1.17
C ALA A 74 -4.48 -7.98 0.16
N PRO A 75 -3.43 -7.20 0.51
CA PRO A 75 -2.31 -6.95 -0.39
C PRO A 75 -1.63 -8.22 -0.91
N PHE A 76 -1.59 -9.28 -0.11
CA PHE A 76 -1.05 -10.57 -0.55
C PHE A 76 -1.92 -11.23 -1.63
N GLU A 77 -3.24 -11.14 -1.53
CA GLU A 77 -4.17 -11.70 -2.51
C GLU A 77 -4.03 -11.00 -3.86
N LEU A 78 -3.89 -9.68 -3.85
CA LEU A 78 -3.68 -8.89 -5.07
C LEU A 78 -2.37 -9.23 -5.77
N LEU A 79 -1.34 -9.64 -5.01
CA LEU A 79 -0.02 -9.97 -5.57
C LEU A 79 0.07 -11.44 -6.04
N TYR A 80 -0.52 -12.37 -5.30
CA TYR A 80 -0.33 -13.81 -5.52
C TYR A 80 -1.60 -14.55 -5.97
N GLY A 81 -2.75 -13.89 -6.07
CA GLY A 81 -4.02 -14.47 -6.51
C GLY A 81 -4.61 -15.51 -5.56
N ARG A 82 -4.04 -15.67 -4.37
CA ARG A 82 -4.40 -16.68 -3.36
C ARG A 82 -4.41 -16.08 -1.96
N THR A 83 -5.18 -16.70 -1.07
CA THR A 83 -5.26 -16.30 0.33
C THR A 83 -4.01 -16.75 1.09
N VAL A 84 -3.61 -15.97 2.10
CA VAL A 84 -2.52 -16.36 3.00
C VAL A 84 -2.99 -17.48 3.91
N ARG A 85 -2.18 -18.53 4.07
CA ARG A 85 -2.37 -19.51 5.15
C ARG A 85 -1.71 -18.99 6.43
N GLY A 86 -2.37 -18.02 7.08
CA GLY A 86 -1.87 -17.36 8.28
C GLY A 86 -2.23 -18.10 9.58
N PRO A 87 -1.79 -17.57 10.74
CA PRO A 87 -2.05 -18.18 12.05
C PRO A 87 -3.53 -18.42 12.31
N MET A 88 -4.41 -17.49 11.91
CA MET A 88 -5.87 -17.63 12.05
C MET A 88 -6.43 -18.75 11.19
N HIS A 89 -5.90 -18.92 9.98
CA HIS A 89 -6.29 -20.00 9.08
C HIS A 89 -5.92 -21.37 9.69
N ILE A 90 -4.70 -21.48 10.21
CA ILE A 90 -4.21 -22.70 10.88
C ILE A 90 -5.02 -22.99 12.15
N LEU A 91 -5.30 -21.97 12.95
CA LEU A 91 -6.11 -22.12 14.16
C LEU A 91 -7.51 -22.64 13.84
N ARG A 92 -8.14 -22.13 12.78
CA ARG A 92 -9.43 -22.61 12.28
C ARG A 92 -9.37 -24.07 11.86
N GLU A 93 -8.37 -24.47 11.07
CA GLU A 93 -8.19 -25.87 10.66
C GLU A 93 -8.07 -26.81 11.88
N LEU A 94 -7.27 -26.41 12.88
CA LEU A 94 -7.05 -27.19 14.11
C LEU A 94 -8.32 -27.34 14.95
N TRP A 95 -9.11 -26.27 15.07
CA TRP A 95 -10.34 -26.30 15.88
C TRP A 95 -11.50 -26.99 15.20
N THR A 96 -11.74 -26.70 13.92
CA THR A 96 -12.89 -27.27 13.21
C THR A 96 -12.62 -28.71 12.78
N LYS A 97 -11.35 -29.12 12.64
CA LYS A 97 -10.92 -30.39 12.00
C LYS A 97 -11.46 -30.57 10.58
N ASP A 98 -12.00 -29.50 10.01
CA ASP A 98 -12.50 -29.41 8.65
C ASP A 98 -11.34 -29.01 7.76
N ILE A 99 -10.52 -30.01 7.45
CA ILE A 99 -9.47 -29.94 6.46
C ILE A 99 -10.17 -30.40 5.19
N GLY A 100 -10.88 -29.50 4.52
CA GLY A 100 -11.62 -29.82 3.29
C GLY A 100 -10.77 -30.67 2.34
N GLU A 101 -11.41 -31.58 1.61
CA GLU A 101 -10.69 -32.50 0.73
C GLU A 101 -9.81 -31.71 -0.26
N PRO A 102 -8.52 -32.09 -0.42
CA PRO A 102 -7.64 -31.39 -1.33
C PRO A 102 -8.19 -31.52 -2.75
N GLU A 103 -8.57 -30.39 -3.33
CA GLU A 103 -9.05 -30.31 -4.70
C GLU A 103 -7.90 -30.73 -5.63
N VAL A 104 -7.98 -31.94 -6.19
CA VAL A 104 -6.95 -32.45 -7.10
C VAL A 104 -7.11 -31.74 -8.44
N LYS A 105 -6.36 -30.65 -8.63
CA LYS A 105 -6.27 -29.92 -9.90
C LYS A 105 -5.04 -30.36 -10.68
N THR A 106 -5.20 -30.50 -11.99
CA THR A 106 -4.04 -30.57 -12.88
C THR A 106 -3.28 -29.25 -12.82
N ILE A 107 -1.95 -29.28 -13.01
CA ILE A 107 -1.11 -28.06 -13.04
C ILE A 107 -1.68 -27.03 -14.02
N TYR A 108 -2.18 -27.48 -15.18
CA TYR A 108 -2.78 -26.62 -16.19
C TYR A 108 -4.04 -25.90 -15.69
N GLU A 109 -4.97 -26.62 -15.05
CA GLU A 109 -6.19 -26.06 -14.46
C GLU A 109 -5.87 -25.05 -13.35
N TYR A 110 -4.87 -25.37 -12.52
CA TYR A 110 -4.40 -24.46 -11.47
C TYR A 110 -3.89 -23.14 -12.05
N VAL A 111 -3.04 -23.19 -13.08
CA VAL A 111 -2.47 -21.98 -13.71
C VAL A 111 -3.55 -21.15 -14.39
N LEU A 112 -4.49 -21.79 -15.09
CA LEU A 112 -5.62 -21.08 -15.71
C LEU A 112 -6.49 -20.38 -14.66
N ASN A 113 -6.90 -21.10 -13.61
CA ASN A 113 -7.72 -20.53 -12.56
C ASN A 113 -6.99 -19.42 -11.79
N LEU A 114 -5.68 -19.55 -11.58
CA LEU A 114 -4.88 -18.50 -10.95
C LEU A 114 -4.85 -17.22 -11.78
N ARG A 115 -4.67 -17.33 -13.10
CA ARG A 115 -4.69 -16.17 -14.01
C ARG A 115 -6.05 -15.48 -14.01
N GLU A 116 -7.12 -16.24 -14.14
CA GLU A 116 -8.50 -15.73 -14.11
C GLU A 116 -8.79 -15.00 -12.79
N ARG A 117 -8.47 -15.64 -11.66
CA ARG A 117 -8.62 -15.04 -10.34
C ARG A 117 -7.84 -13.74 -10.19
N LEU A 118 -6.60 -13.69 -10.67
CA LEU A 118 -5.78 -12.47 -10.59
C LEU A 118 -6.41 -11.34 -11.40
N ASP A 119 -6.87 -11.62 -12.62
CA ASP A 119 -7.49 -10.62 -13.49
C ASP A 119 -8.78 -10.08 -12.87
N ASP A 120 -9.67 -10.96 -12.41
CA ASP A 120 -10.92 -10.60 -11.75
C ASP A 120 -10.68 -9.79 -10.46
N THR A 121 -9.76 -10.26 -9.62
CA THR A 121 -9.44 -9.60 -8.35
C THR A 121 -8.89 -8.20 -8.60
N LEU A 122 -7.96 -8.05 -9.55
CA LEU A 122 -7.39 -6.75 -9.91
C LEU A 122 -8.45 -5.81 -10.46
N LYS A 123 -9.33 -6.30 -11.35
CA LYS A 123 -10.43 -5.51 -11.91
C LYS A 123 -11.34 -4.97 -10.81
N ILE A 124 -11.81 -5.84 -9.92
CA ILE A 124 -12.69 -5.44 -8.81
C ILE A 124 -11.95 -4.48 -7.86
N ALA A 125 -10.69 -4.76 -7.53
CA ALA A 125 -9.89 -3.90 -6.67
C ALA A 125 -9.70 -2.50 -7.25
N HIS A 126 -9.51 -2.40 -8.57
CA HIS A 126 -9.41 -1.12 -9.27
C HIS A 126 -10.72 -0.33 -9.19
N GLU A 127 -11.86 -0.96 -9.49
CA GLU A 127 -13.18 -0.32 -9.41
C GLU A 127 -13.48 0.19 -7.98
N GLU A 128 -13.18 -0.62 -6.96
CA GLU A 128 -13.39 -0.22 -5.57
C GLU A 128 -12.42 0.87 -5.10
N LEU A 129 -11.17 0.82 -5.58
CA LEU A 129 -10.18 1.86 -5.31
C LEU A 129 -10.61 3.20 -5.91
N GLU A 130 -11.14 3.22 -7.13
CA GLU A 130 -11.68 4.44 -7.76
C GLU A 130 -12.85 5.01 -6.95
N LYS A 131 -13.79 4.17 -6.52
CA LYS A 131 -14.89 4.59 -5.65
C LYS A 131 -14.35 5.16 -4.33
N ALA A 132 -13.37 4.52 -3.71
CA ALA A 132 -12.75 4.98 -2.48
C ALA A 132 -12.02 6.32 -2.66
N GLN A 133 -11.30 6.50 -3.77
CA GLN A 133 -10.65 7.77 -4.13
C GLN A 133 -11.68 8.88 -4.35
N GLY A 134 -12.80 8.58 -5.01
CA GLY A 134 -13.91 9.52 -5.19
C GLY A 134 -14.50 9.98 -3.84
N ARG A 135 -14.75 9.05 -2.92
CA ARG A 135 -15.20 9.36 -1.54
C ARG A 135 -14.18 10.22 -0.78
N GLN A 136 -12.89 9.87 -0.87
CA GLN A 136 -11.82 10.62 -0.21
C GLN A 136 -11.69 12.04 -0.77
N LYS A 137 -11.77 12.20 -2.10
CA LYS A 137 -11.76 13.50 -2.77
C LYS A 137 -12.95 14.36 -2.33
N HIS A 138 -14.16 13.82 -2.36
CA HIS A 138 -15.36 14.55 -1.91
C HIS A 138 -15.24 15.05 -0.46
N ASN A 139 -14.78 14.18 0.45
CA ASN A 139 -14.56 14.54 1.85
C ASN A 139 -13.47 15.61 2.00
N TYR A 140 -12.37 15.48 1.25
CA TYR A 140 -11.29 16.47 1.25
C TYR A 140 -11.79 17.82 0.75
N ASP A 141 -12.49 17.86 -0.39
CA ASP A 141 -13.00 19.09 -1.00
C ASP A 141 -13.98 19.82 -0.06
N ARG A 142 -14.79 19.07 0.71
CA ARG A 142 -15.72 19.64 1.71
C ARG A 142 -15.01 20.31 2.88
N THR A 143 -13.89 19.75 3.33
CA THR A 143 -13.14 20.24 4.50
C THR A 143 -12.03 21.22 4.12
N SER A 144 -11.65 21.27 2.85
CA SER A 144 -10.56 22.11 2.36
C SER A 144 -11.01 23.56 2.17
N LYS A 145 -10.36 24.49 2.88
CA LYS A 145 -10.49 25.92 2.60
C LYS A 145 -9.59 26.28 1.42
N CYS A 146 -10.15 26.91 0.39
CA CYS A 146 -9.38 27.42 -0.74
C CYS A 146 -8.42 28.53 -0.25
N ARG A 147 -7.12 28.21 -0.16
CA ARG A 147 -6.07 29.20 0.09
C ARG A 147 -5.75 29.90 -1.22
N LYS A 148 -6.19 31.15 -1.36
CA LYS A 148 -5.67 32.05 -2.40
C LYS A 148 -4.29 32.52 -1.94
N PHE A 149 -3.24 32.03 -2.60
CA PHE A 149 -1.90 32.53 -2.37
C PHE A 149 -1.73 33.85 -3.13
N SER A 150 -1.35 34.90 -2.41
CA SER A 150 -0.96 36.18 -3.01
C SER A 150 0.50 36.05 -3.44
N VAL A 151 0.85 36.54 -4.64
CA VAL A 151 2.25 36.58 -5.10
C VAL A 151 3.08 37.36 -4.06
N GLY A 152 3.93 36.66 -3.31
CA GLY A 152 4.75 37.23 -2.23
C GLY A 152 4.69 36.51 -0.87
N GLU A 153 3.73 35.61 -0.63
CA GLU A 153 3.76 34.75 0.57
C GLU A 153 4.82 33.64 0.41
N LYS A 154 6.03 33.92 0.93
CA LYS A 154 7.23 33.07 1.07
C LYS A 154 7.18 31.71 0.36
N GLY A 155 7.75 31.65 -0.84
CA GLY A 155 8.15 30.41 -1.50
C GLY A 155 7.90 30.32 -3.00
N PHE A 156 7.21 31.30 -3.62
CA PHE A 156 7.00 31.31 -5.06
C PHE A 156 8.16 32.05 -5.76
N SER A 157 9.14 31.29 -6.29
CA SER A 157 10.03 31.83 -7.33
C SER A 157 9.33 31.56 -8.66
N PRO A 158 8.94 32.59 -9.44
CA PRO A 158 8.49 32.36 -10.80
C PRO A 158 9.68 31.74 -11.54
N ALA A 159 9.45 30.59 -12.18
CA ALA A 159 10.37 30.08 -13.17
C ALA A 159 10.54 31.17 -14.24
N ALA A 160 11.78 31.41 -14.65
CA ALA A 160 12.10 32.30 -15.74
C ALA A 160 11.39 31.83 -17.02
N ASP A 161 10.38 32.58 -17.44
CA ASP A 161 9.89 32.54 -18.81
C ASP A 161 10.93 33.24 -19.68
N GLY A 162 11.87 32.45 -20.19
CA GLY A 162 12.64 32.78 -21.38
C GLY A 162 11.87 32.28 -22.59
N PHE A 163 11.09 33.18 -23.19
CA PHE A 163 10.79 33.16 -24.62
C PHE A 163 10.76 34.62 -25.10
N GLU A 164 11.67 34.88 -26.04
CA GLU A 164 12.05 36.14 -26.71
C GLU A 164 12.91 37.14 -25.92
#